data_AF-A0A934RQC0-F1
#
_entry.id   AF-A0A934RQC0-F1
#
_cell.length_a   1.000
_cell.length_b   1.000
_cell.length_c   1.000
_cell.angle_alpha   90.00
_cell.angle_beta   90.00
_cell.angle_gamma   90.00
#
_symmetry.space_group_name_H-M   'P 1'
#
loop_
_entity.id
_entity.type
_entity.pdbx_description
1 polymer ?
#
loop_
_entity_poly.entity_id
_entity_poly.type
_entity_poly.pdbx_seq_one_letter_code
_entity_poly.pdbx_strand_id
1 'polypeptide(L)' 'MDPVPIYKALADETRLRILNLLRGGPLCVCHVQEALQLPQPKISKQL' A
#
# COMPACT_ATOMS: atom_id res chain seq x y z
N MET A 1 -12.68 -9.60 -15.05
CA MET A 1 -12.47 -9.04 -13.70
C MET A 1 -13.38 -7.84 -13.59
N ASP A 2 -14.24 -7.77 -12.55
CA ASP A 2 -15.05 -6.58 -12.32
C ASP A 2 -14.10 -5.41 -12.01
N PRO A 3 -14.15 -4.28 -12.75
CA PRO A 3 -13.26 -3.15 -12.52
C PRO A 3 -13.59 -2.39 -11.22
N VAL A 4 -14.81 -2.52 -10.68
CA VAL A 4 -15.25 -1.75 -9.51
C VAL A 4 -14.37 -2.00 -8.27
N PRO A 5 -14.05 -3.26 -7.87
CA PRO A 5 -13.09 -3.53 -6.80
C PRO A 5 -11.70 -2.92 -7.02
N ILE A 6 -11.21 -2.90 -8.26
CA ILE A 6 -9.89 -2.35 -8.60
C ILE A 6 -9.89 -0.85 -8.37
N TYR A 7 -10.88 -0.13 -8.89
CA TYR A 7 -10.98 1.31 -8.70
C TYR A 7 -11.21 1.70 -7.24
N LYS A 8 -11.94 0.88 -6.46
CA LYS A 8 -12.05 1.07 -5.01
C LYS A 8 -10.69 0.93 -4.31
N ALA A 9 -9.87 -0.03 -4.71
CA ALA A 9 -8.51 -0.17 -4.16
C ALA A 9 -7.60 1.00 -4.55
N LEU A 10 -7.74 1.53 -5.78
CA LEU A 10 -7.00 2.70 -6.25
C LEU A 10 -7.49 4.02 -5.63
N ALA A 11 -8.68 4.06 -5.03
CA ALA A 11 -9.19 5.23 -4.33
C ALA A 11 -8.64 5.37 -2.89
N ASP A 12 -7.95 4.36 -2.35
CA ASP A 12 -7.34 4.42 -1.03
C ASP A 12 -5.95 5.05 -1.08
N GLU A 13 -5.78 6.17 -0.37
CA GLU A 13 -4.53 6.93 -0.32
C GLU A 13 -3.34 6.07 0.16
N THR A 14 -3.55 5.20 1.16
CA THR A 14 -2.49 4.37 1.71
C THR A 14 -2.02 3.34 0.68
N ARG A 15 -2.94 2.71 -0.04
CA ARG A 15 -2.62 1.78 -1.15
C ARG A 15 -1.84 2.48 -2.26
N LEU A 16 -2.24 3.68 -2.66
CA LEU A 16 -1.51 4.44 -3.68
C LEU A 16 -0.08 4.77 -3.24
N ARG A 17 0.11 5.16 -1.98
CA ARG A 17 1.45 5.42 -1.41
C ARG A 17 2.30 4.15 -1.37
N ILE A 18 1.73 3.01 -0.97
CA ILE A 18 2.41 1.70 -0.99
C ILE A 18 2.79 1.30 -2.42
N LEU A 19 1.87 1.42 -3.38
CA LEU A 19 2.15 1.12 -4.79
C LEU A 19 3.30 1.97 -5.32
N ASN A 20 3.34 3.26 -4.99
CA ASN A 20 4.42 4.15 -5.40
C ASN A 20 5.79 3.70 -4.84
N LEU A 21 5.84 3.25 -3.57
CA LEU A 21 7.06 2.70 -2.97
C LEU A 21 7.52 1.42 -3.66
N LEU A 22 6.59 0.52 -4.00
CA LEU A 22 6.88 -0.76 -4.65
C LEU A 22 7.32 -0.62 -6.12
N ARG A 23 7.18 0.58 -6.73
CA ARG A 23 7.75 0.85 -8.07
C ARG A 23 9.27 0.70 -8.11
N GLY A 24 9.95 0.87 -6.98
CA GLY A 24 11.39 0.64 -6.85
C GLY A 24 11.79 -0.83 -6.67
N GLY A 25 10.81 -1.74 -6.55
CA GLY A 25 11.01 -3.16 -6.30
C GLY A 25 10.36 -3.63 -4.99
N PRO A 26 10.51 -4.93 -4.65
CA PRO A 26 9.98 -5.49 -3.41
C PRO A 26 10.56 -4.81 -2.18
N LEU A 27 9.72 -4.50 -1.20
CA LEU A 27 10.11 -3.87 0.07
C LEU A 27 9.63 -4.69 1.27
N CYS A 28 10.44 -4.73 2.32
CA CYS A 28 10.00 -5.20 3.64
C CYS A 28 8.88 -4.29 4.16
N VAL A 29 7.88 -4.88 4.81
CA VAL A 29 6.81 -4.13 5.49
C VAL A 29 7.36 -3.13 6.51
N CYS A 30 8.50 -3.43 7.12
CA CYS A 30 9.23 -2.56 8.04
C CYS A 30 9.69 -1.24 7.39
N HIS A 31 10.20 -1.30 6.16
CA HIS A 31 10.59 -0.11 5.41
C HIS A 31 9.38 0.71 4.95
N VAL A 32 8.26 0.04 4.62
CA VAL A 32 6.99 0.72 4.31
C VAL A 32 6.45 1.44 5.56
N GLN A 33 6.57 0.82 6.74
CA GLN A 33 6.22 1.43 8.02
C GLN A 33 6.99 2.73 8.27
N GLU A 34 8.30 2.67 8.13
CA GLU A 34 9.20 3.80 8.30
C GLU A 34 8.90 4.92 7.29
N ALA A 35 8.75 4.58 6.00
CA ALA A 35 8.50 5.55 4.94
C ALA A 35 7.13 6.24 5.05
N LEU A 36 6.09 5.53 5.52
CA LEU A 36 4.74 6.06 5.61
C LEU A 36 4.39 6.63 6.99
N GLN A 37 5.21 6.36 8.01
CA GLN A 37 4.94 6.68 9.42
C GLN A 37 3.57 6.20 9.90
N LEU A 38 3.18 5.00 9.45
CA LEU A 38 1.94 4.34 9.84
C LEU A 38 2.26 3.06 10.61
N PRO A 39 1.46 2.64 11.60
CA PRO A 39 1.70 1.38 12.31
C PRO A 39 1.67 0.16 11.37
N GLN A 40 2.57 -0.82 11.58
CA GLN A 40 2.63 -2.05 10.80
C GLN A 40 1.27 -2.77 10.65
N PRO A 41 0.40 -2.89 11.69
CA PRO A 41 -0.91 -3.54 11.52
C PRO A 41 -1.79 -2.85 10.47
N LYS A 42 -1.69 -1.53 10.36
CA LYS A 42 -2.44 -0.74 9.36
C LYS A 42 -1.93 -1.01 7.95
N ILE A 43 -0.60 -1.14 7.78
CA ILE A 43 0.02 -1.45 6.49
C ILE A 43 -0.25 -2.89 6.07
N SER A 44 -0.09 -3.84 6.99
CA SER A 44 -0.31 -5.28 6.74
C SER A 44 -1.74 -5.55 6.26
N LYS A 45 -2.74 -4.85 6.81
CA LYS A 45 -4.15 -4.96 6.38
C LYS A 45 -4.40 -4.46 4.94
N GLN A 46 -3.52 -3.64 4.39
CA GLN A 46 -3.66 -3.07 3.04
C GLN A 46 -2.99 -3.93 1.96
N LEU A 47 -2.09 -4.83 2.34
CA LEU A 47 -1.46 -5.83 1.47
C LEU A 47 -2.37 -7.06 1.35
#